data_AF-A0A6S6SYZ1-F1
#
_entry.id   AF-A0A6S6SYZ1-F1
#
_cell.length_a   1.000
_cell.length_b   1.000
_cell.length_c   1.000
_cell.angle_alpha   90.00
_cell.angle_beta   90.00
_cell.angle_gamma   90.00
#
_symmetry.space_group_name_H-M   'P 1'
#
loop_
_entity.id
_entity.type
_entity.pdbx_description
1 polymer ?
#
loop_
_entity_poly.entity_id
_entity_poly.type
_entity_poly.pdbx_seq_one_letter_code
_entity_poly.pdbx_strand_id
1 'polypeptide(L)'
;MKKYISLSLVTLFFIGCGGSGDGATSTSMTTSGQNQGVLGVELTVATPEINNTTTDSSSALLSESSEPIERSKTALSNTGTAVKSMFNGYELEVVSSKVLEQNEETSQSTIAVYGTINQYATESLLKINTNYVDSNITVLVFKDNNLVAESETFKVNSIDAINFSEITIN
;
A
#
# COMPACT_ATOMS: atom_id res chain seq x y z
N MET A 1 -24.39 47.21 17.47
CA MET A 1 -25.05 46.41 18.52
C MET A 1 -24.57 44.97 18.41
N LYS A 2 -24.25 44.29 19.53
CA LYS A 2 -23.87 42.86 19.50
C LYS A 2 -25.13 42.00 19.48
N LYS A 3 -25.15 40.92 18.68
CA LYS A 3 -26.18 39.87 18.73
C LYS A 3 -25.50 38.54 19.07
N TYR A 4 -25.97 37.86 20.11
CA TYR A 4 -25.62 36.49 20.46
C TYR A 4 -26.90 35.65 20.43
N ILE A 5 -26.92 34.60 19.61
CA ILE A 5 -27.92 33.52 19.45
C ILE A 5 -27.28 32.53 18.46
N SER A 6 -27.33 31.21 18.62
CA SER A 6 -27.53 30.36 19.80
C SER A 6 -26.91 28.99 19.47
N LEU A 7 -26.13 28.39 20.37
CA LEU A 7 -25.44 27.13 20.08
C LEU A 7 -26.28 25.93 20.54
N SER A 8 -27.08 25.36 19.65
CA SER A 8 -27.85 24.14 19.93
C SER A 8 -26.95 22.90 19.89
N LEU A 9 -26.52 22.45 21.06
CA LEU A 9 -25.79 21.19 21.24
C LEU A 9 -26.77 20.00 21.14
N VAL A 10 -26.75 19.27 20.02
CA VAL A 10 -27.53 18.04 19.85
C VAL A 10 -26.68 16.84 20.31
N THR A 11 -26.99 16.29 21.48
CA THR A 11 -26.34 15.08 22.00
C THR A 11 -27.09 13.84 21.54
N LEU A 12 -26.46 13.01 20.71
CA LEU A 12 -26.99 11.68 20.35
C LEU A 12 -26.59 10.64 21.40
N PHE A 13 -27.56 9.84 21.83
CA PHE A 13 -27.32 8.66 22.67
C PHE A 13 -27.15 7.40 21.81
N PHE A 14 -26.16 6.58 22.12
CA PHE A 14 -25.99 5.24 21.56
C PHE A 14 -26.49 4.19 22.57
N ILE A 15 -27.33 3.25 22.13
CA ILE A 15 -27.84 2.12 22.94
C ILE A 15 -27.92 0.86 22.06
N GLY A 16 -27.52 -0.30 22.61
CA GLY A 16 -27.41 -1.59 21.90
C GLY A 16 -25.95 -1.94 21.60
N CYS A 17 -25.25 -2.85 22.31
CA CYS A 17 -25.61 -3.87 23.29
C CYS A 17 -26.34 -5.13 22.74
N GLY A 18 -25.62 -6.26 22.75
CA GLY A 18 -26.06 -7.61 22.33
C GLY A 18 -25.19 -8.14 21.18
N GLY A 19 -24.66 -9.38 21.21
CA GLY A 19 -24.66 -10.39 22.28
C GLY A 19 -23.86 -11.64 21.83
N SER A 20 -23.25 -12.37 22.77
CA SER A 20 -22.31 -13.47 22.50
C SER A 20 -22.97 -14.76 21.97
N GLY A 21 -22.18 -15.60 21.29
CA GLY A 21 -22.52 -16.99 20.96
C GLY A 21 -21.26 -17.83 20.66
N ASP A 22 -21.08 -18.94 21.39
CA ASP A 22 -19.86 -19.76 21.39
C ASP A 22 -19.94 -21.03 20.51
N GLY A 23 -18.77 -21.54 20.10
CA GLY A 23 -18.55 -22.93 19.68
C GLY A 23 -18.34 -23.16 18.16
N ALA A 24 -17.56 -24.16 17.72
CA ALA A 24 -16.69 -25.09 18.46
C ALA A 24 -15.61 -25.77 17.56
N THR A 25 -14.68 -26.46 18.21
CA THR A 25 -13.81 -27.59 17.72
C THR A 25 -14.52 -28.57 16.76
N SER A 26 -13.87 -29.32 15.84
CA SER A 26 -12.48 -29.44 15.33
C SER A 26 -12.56 -30.06 13.89
N THR A 27 -11.64 -30.77 13.21
CA THR A 27 -10.40 -31.53 13.54
C THR A 27 -9.46 -31.62 12.31
N SER A 28 -8.17 -31.88 12.50
CA SER A 28 -7.17 -32.16 11.44
C SER A 28 -7.31 -33.53 10.74
N MET A 29 -6.90 -33.65 9.47
CA MET A 29 -6.37 -34.90 8.91
C MET A 29 -5.23 -34.65 7.90
N THR A 30 -4.19 -35.49 7.99
CA THR A 30 -3.04 -35.54 7.09
C THR A 30 -3.18 -36.66 6.05
N THR A 31 -2.60 -36.49 4.86
CA THR A 31 -2.24 -37.62 4.00
C THR A 31 -0.86 -37.41 3.38
N SER A 32 0.00 -38.43 3.53
CA SER A 32 1.33 -38.48 2.90
C SER A 32 1.23 -39.05 1.49
N GLY A 33 1.98 -38.47 0.55
CA GLY A 33 2.12 -38.96 -0.81
C GLY A 33 3.57 -39.31 -1.13
N GLN A 34 4.02 -40.51 -0.75
CA GLN A 34 5.27 -41.05 -1.29
C GLN A 34 5.09 -41.38 -2.78
N ASN A 35 6.10 -41.11 -3.59
CA ASN A 35 6.21 -41.71 -4.92
C ASN A 35 7.67 -42.17 -5.16
N GLN A 36 7.84 -43.28 -5.87
CA GLN A 36 9.12 -43.98 -6.01
C GLN A 36 9.58 -44.09 -7.47
N GLY A 37 10.89 -44.28 -7.64
CA GLY A 37 11.53 -44.56 -8.93
C GLY A 37 11.99 -43.29 -9.67
N VAL A 38 12.97 -43.38 -10.59
CA VAL A 38 13.65 -44.57 -11.13
C VAL A 38 15.15 -44.32 -11.20
N LEU A 39 15.96 -45.33 -10.88
CA LEU A 39 17.40 -45.35 -11.20
C LEU A 39 17.59 -45.62 -12.69
N GLY A 40 18.00 -44.59 -13.44
CA GLY A 40 18.45 -44.71 -14.83
C GLY A 40 19.93 -44.38 -14.94
N VAL A 41 20.77 -45.39 -15.17
CA VAL A 41 22.19 -45.22 -15.51
C VAL A 41 22.35 -45.46 -17.00
N GLU A 42 22.93 -44.50 -17.72
CA GLU A 42 23.67 -44.81 -18.94
C GLU A 42 24.92 -43.93 -19.04
N LEU A 43 25.95 -44.47 -19.69
CA LEU A 43 27.31 -43.98 -19.71
C LEU A 43 27.79 -43.92 -21.16
N THR A 44 28.33 -42.79 -21.62
CA THR A 44 29.25 -42.73 -22.75
C THR A 44 30.12 -41.47 -22.65
N VAL A 45 31.39 -41.61 -23.02
CA VAL A 45 32.40 -40.55 -23.01
C VAL A 45 32.53 -39.93 -24.40
N ALA A 46 32.65 -38.60 -24.47
CA ALA A 46 33.15 -37.90 -25.65
C ALA A 46 33.98 -36.68 -25.23
N THR A 47 35.30 -36.82 -25.23
CA THR A 47 36.23 -35.71 -25.01
C THR A 47 36.50 -34.97 -26.33
N PRO A 48 36.42 -33.64 -26.35
CA PRO A 48 37.24 -32.84 -27.24
C PRO A 48 38.20 -31.94 -26.44
N GLU A 49 39.50 -32.18 -26.58
CA GLU A 49 40.57 -31.31 -26.07
C GLU A 49 40.74 -30.11 -27.00
N ILE A 50 40.54 -28.89 -26.50
CA ILE A 50 40.90 -27.65 -27.21
C ILE A 50 41.58 -26.69 -26.23
N ASN A 51 42.84 -26.36 -26.50
CA ASN A 51 43.57 -25.30 -25.79
C ASN A 51 43.00 -23.91 -26.16
N ASN A 52 42.63 -23.10 -25.16
CA ASN A 52 43.43 -21.90 -24.87
C ASN A 52 42.98 -21.11 -23.62
N THR A 53 43.99 -20.55 -22.98
CA THR A 53 44.02 -19.51 -21.94
C THR A 53 42.98 -18.39 -22.08
N THR A 54 42.30 -18.04 -20.99
CA THR A 54 42.20 -16.66 -20.44
C THR A 54 41.71 -16.70 -18.99
N THR A 55 42.23 -15.79 -18.15
CA THR A 55 42.01 -15.71 -16.69
C THR A 55 40.73 -14.94 -16.34
N ASP A 56 40.17 -15.24 -15.16
CA ASP A 56 39.20 -14.46 -14.37
C ASP A 56 38.08 -13.67 -15.10
N SER A 57 36.87 -14.19 -14.96
CA SER A 57 35.73 -13.36 -14.51
C SER A 57 34.71 -14.25 -13.80
N SER A 58 34.50 -14.02 -12.49
CA SER A 58 33.42 -14.68 -11.77
C SER A 58 32.08 -14.10 -12.20
N SER A 59 31.38 -14.81 -13.09
CA SER A 59 29.99 -14.52 -13.46
C SER A 59 29.08 -14.74 -12.25
N ALA A 60 28.99 -13.74 -11.37
CA ALA A 60 28.03 -13.75 -10.28
C ALA A 60 26.62 -13.86 -10.88
N LEU A 61 25.92 -14.93 -10.53
CA LEU A 61 24.52 -15.11 -10.92
C LEU A 61 23.70 -14.02 -10.22
N LEU A 62 23.38 -12.96 -10.97
CA LEU A 62 22.38 -11.98 -10.56
C LEU A 62 21.03 -12.69 -10.49
N SER A 63 20.69 -13.14 -9.29
CA SER A 63 19.37 -13.65 -8.99
C SER A 63 18.42 -12.46 -8.97
N GLU A 64 17.82 -12.16 -10.13
CA GLU A 64 16.70 -11.23 -10.24
C GLU A 64 15.49 -11.82 -9.51
N SER A 65 15.50 -11.68 -8.18
CA SER A 65 14.39 -12.01 -7.29
C SER A 65 13.24 -11.08 -7.61
N SER A 66 12.47 -11.46 -8.62
CA SER A 66 11.27 -10.75 -9.08
C SER A 66 10.14 -10.98 -8.08
N GLU A 67 10.31 -10.48 -6.86
CA GLU A 67 9.21 -10.31 -5.94
C GLU A 67 8.15 -9.44 -6.63
N PRO A 68 6.86 -9.82 -6.58
CA PRO A 68 5.82 -9.07 -7.25
C PRO A 68 5.71 -7.70 -6.58
N ILE A 69 6.04 -6.64 -7.32
CA ILE A 69 5.81 -5.25 -6.91
C ILE A 69 4.38 -5.17 -6.37
N GLU A 70 4.21 -4.86 -5.07
CA GLU A 70 2.88 -4.65 -4.49
C GLU A 70 2.18 -3.58 -5.33
N ARG A 71 1.12 -3.98 -6.03
CA ARG A 71 0.41 -3.09 -6.95
C ARG A 71 -0.35 -2.06 -6.13
N SER A 72 0.32 -0.94 -5.88
CA SER A 72 -0.23 0.20 -5.17
C SER A 72 -1.56 0.61 -5.78
N LYS A 73 -2.60 0.64 -4.95
CA LYS A 73 -3.96 1.06 -5.34
C LYS A 73 -4.26 2.42 -4.77
N THR A 74 -5.15 3.16 -5.42
CA THR A 74 -5.73 4.39 -4.87
C THR A 74 -6.23 4.13 -3.45
N ALA A 75 -5.73 4.91 -2.49
CA ALA A 75 -6.17 4.84 -1.11
C ALA A 75 -7.62 5.34 -1.00
N LEU A 76 -8.39 4.77 -0.09
CA LEU A 76 -9.76 5.17 0.19
C LEU A 76 -9.85 6.16 1.36
N SER A 77 -10.83 7.04 1.30
CA SER A 77 -11.25 7.88 2.41
C SER A 77 -11.94 7.04 3.49
N ASN A 78 -12.26 7.65 4.63
CA ASN A 78 -13.08 6.99 5.66
C ASN A 78 -14.52 6.64 5.17
N THR A 79 -14.95 7.16 4.01
CA THR A 79 -16.24 6.83 3.37
C THR A 79 -16.09 5.90 2.17
N GLY A 80 -14.95 5.21 2.00
CA GLY A 80 -14.74 4.25 0.90
C GLY A 80 -14.55 4.87 -0.48
N THR A 81 -14.31 6.18 -0.57
CA THR A 81 -14.10 6.88 -1.86
C THR A 81 -12.62 7.06 -2.13
N ALA A 82 -12.19 6.80 -3.38
CA ALA A 82 -10.82 7.08 -3.83
C ALA A 82 -10.34 8.50 -3.45
N VAL A 83 -9.17 8.60 -2.83
CA VAL A 83 -8.59 9.87 -2.38
C VAL A 83 -7.87 10.56 -3.54
N LYS A 84 -8.68 11.25 -4.35
CA LYS A 84 -8.28 12.16 -5.41
C LYS A 84 -8.73 13.58 -5.09
N SER A 85 -7.93 14.59 -5.42
CA SER A 85 -8.32 16.01 -5.25
C SER A 85 -7.55 16.94 -6.18
N MET A 86 -8.17 18.06 -6.58
CA MET A 86 -7.53 19.06 -7.44
C MET A 86 -6.76 20.11 -6.62
N PHE A 87 -5.51 20.36 -6.97
CA PHE A 87 -4.66 21.39 -6.37
C PHE A 87 -3.90 22.17 -7.45
N ASN A 88 -4.11 23.50 -7.52
CA ASN A 88 -3.40 24.42 -8.43
C ASN A 88 -3.31 23.98 -9.91
N GLY A 89 -4.29 23.22 -10.41
CA GLY A 89 -4.35 22.71 -11.79
C GLY A 89 -3.81 21.28 -11.98
N TYR A 90 -3.34 20.64 -10.91
CA TYR A 90 -2.94 19.23 -10.86
C TYR A 90 -4.02 18.39 -10.18
N GLU A 91 -4.15 17.12 -10.54
CA GLU A 91 -4.88 16.12 -9.75
C GLU A 91 -3.88 15.40 -8.84
N LEU A 92 -4.14 15.40 -7.54
CA LEU A 92 -3.38 14.65 -6.55
C LEU A 92 -4.13 13.34 -6.27
N GLU A 93 -3.42 12.22 -6.29
CA GLU A 93 -3.94 10.91 -5.89
C GLU A 93 -3.07 10.33 -4.77
N VAL A 94 -3.70 9.85 -3.70
CA VAL A 94 -2.98 9.05 -2.70
C VAL A 94 -3.10 7.58 -3.06
N VAL A 95 -1.97 6.85 -3.11
CA VAL A 95 -1.94 5.39 -3.28
C VAL A 95 -1.36 4.70 -2.05
N SER A 96 -1.76 3.46 -1.80
CA SER A 96 -1.26 2.60 -0.72
C SER A 96 -0.80 1.26 -1.26
N SER A 97 0.21 0.66 -0.60
CA SER A 97 0.57 -0.74 -0.86
C SER A 97 -0.45 -1.73 -0.23
N LYS A 98 -1.11 -1.35 0.87
CA LYS A 98 -2.21 -2.16 1.44
C LYS A 98 -3.46 -2.02 0.57
N VAL A 99 -4.06 -3.16 0.24
CA VAL A 99 -5.45 -3.24 -0.22
C VAL A 99 -6.34 -3.48 1.00
N LEU A 100 -7.34 -2.63 1.22
CA LEU A 100 -8.34 -2.83 2.27
C LEU A 100 -9.31 -3.96 1.89
N GLU A 101 -9.75 -4.74 2.87
CA GLU A 101 -10.88 -5.67 2.68
C GLU A 101 -12.22 -4.90 2.69
N GLN A 102 -13.30 -5.50 2.16
CA GLN A 102 -14.59 -4.82 1.97
C GLN A 102 -15.20 -4.25 3.28
N ASN A 103 -14.93 -4.91 4.41
CA ASN A 103 -15.29 -4.47 5.76
C ASN A 103 -14.34 -3.39 6.33
N GLU A 104 -13.15 -3.19 5.74
CA GLU A 104 -12.21 -2.14 6.09
C GLU A 104 -12.35 -0.87 5.24
N GLU A 105 -13.00 -0.90 4.07
CA GLU A 105 -13.06 0.23 3.12
C GLU A 105 -13.58 1.54 3.73
N THR A 106 -14.39 1.46 4.80
CA THR A 106 -14.91 2.62 5.55
C THR A 106 -14.43 2.63 7.01
N SER A 107 -14.45 3.79 7.65
CA SER A 107 -14.13 3.93 9.08
C SER A 107 -14.68 5.22 9.70
N GLN A 108 -14.56 5.32 11.03
CA GLN A 108 -15.03 6.47 11.82
C GLN A 108 -14.04 7.64 11.86
N SER A 109 -12.85 7.50 11.26
CA SER A 109 -11.73 8.44 11.41
C SER A 109 -10.90 8.58 10.13
N THR A 110 -10.23 9.72 9.96
CA THR A 110 -9.33 9.99 8.82
C THR A 110 -7.92 10.30 9.28
N ILE A 111 -6.92 9.78 8.57
CA ILE A 111 -5.55 10.29 8.61
C ILE A 111 -5.41 11.38 7.55
N ALA A 112 -4.94 12.56 7.94
CA ALA A 112 -4.67 13.65 7.00
C ALA A 112 -3.30 13.45 6.32
N VAL A 113 -3.24 13.72 5.02
CA VAL A 113 -2.03 13.67 4.18
C VAL A 113 -1.83 15.08 3.61
N TYR A 114 -0.67 15.69 3.86
CA TYR A 114 -0.40 17.10 3.56
C TYR A 114 1.08 17.32 3.19
N GLY A 115 1.39 18.44 2.54
CA GLY A 115 2.76 18.79 2.14
C GLY A 115 2.79 20.10 1.36
N THR A 116 3.82 20.29 0.54
CA THR A 116 3.90 21.41 -0.43
C THR A 116 4.11 20.89 -1.85
N ILE A 117 3.56 21.61 -2.83
CA ILE A 117 3.77 21.36 -4.26
C ILE A 117 4.16 22.69 -4.91
N ASN A 118 5.36 22.76 -5.49
CA ASN A 118 5.96 23.99 -6.01
C ASN A 118 5.89 25.15 -4.98
N GLN A 119 6.33 24.92 -3.74
CA GLN A 119 6.26 25.82 -2.56
C GLN A 119 4.84 26.16 -2.05
N TYR A 120 3.75 25.76 -2.71
CA TYR A 120 2.39 25.98 -2.22
C TYR A 120 1.93 24.83 -1.30
N ALA A 121 1.50 25.14 -0.08
CA ALA A 121 0.97 24.14 0.85
C ALA A 121 -0.36 23.55 0.35
N THR A 122 -0.49 22.22 0.40
CA THR A 122 -1.74 21.52 0.06
C THR A 122 -2.76 21.53 1.19
N GLU A 123 -2.35 21.92 2.41
CA GLU A 123 -3.12 21.72 3.64
C GLU A 123 -3.58 20.25 3.81
N SER A 124 -4.52 19.99 4.73
CA SER A 124 -5.12 18.67 4.93
C SER A 124 -6.17 18.31 3.85
N LEU A 125 -5.87 18.60 2.58
CA LEU A 125 -6.74 18.36 1.42
C LEU A 125 -6.98 16.86 1.16
N LEU A 126 -5.97 16.04 1.42
CA LEU A 126 -6.01 14.59 1.21
C LEU A 126 -6.25 13.89 2.56
N LYS A 127 -7.20 12.94 2.59
CA LYS A 127 -7.63 12.27 3.83
C LYS A 127 -7.93 10.80 3.57
N ILE A 128 -7.09 9.91 4.09
CA ILE A 128 -7.23 8.46 3.97
C ILE A 128 -7.94 7.86 5.19
N ASN A 129 -8.50 6.68 5.01
CA ASN A 129 -9.07 5.83 6.06
C ASN A 129 -8.01 5.45 7.12
N THR A 130 -8.35 5.45 8.42
CA THR A 130 -7.42 4.96 9.47
C THR A 130 -7.02 3.49 9.34
N ASN A 131 -7.74 2.68 8.58
CA ASN A 131 -7.42 1.26 8.34
C ASN A 131 -6.18 1.06 7.44
N TYR A 132 -5.55 2.16 6.98
CA TYR A 132 -4.24 2.20 6.34
C TYR A 132 -3.05 2.28 7.33
N VAL A 133 -3.27 2.23 8.65
CA VAL A 133 -2.18 2.00 9.62
C VAL A 133 -1.41 0.71 9.26
N ASP A 134 -0.09 0.74 9.49
CA ASP A 134 0.92 -0.23 9.08
C ASP A 134 1.14 -0.41 7.56
N SER A 135 0.43 0.34 6.70
CA SER A 135 0.70 0.39 5.26
C SER A 135 1.80 1.40 4.88
N ASN A 136 2.25 1.31 3.63
CA ASN A 136 3.01 2.36 2.96
C ASN A 136 2.08 3.21 2.08
N ILE A 137 2.34 4.52 2.01
CA ILE A 137 1.55 5.52 1.29
C ILE A 137 2.46 6.39 0.41
N THR A 138 2.02 6.68 -0.82
CA THR A 138 2.69 7.59 -1.77
C THR A 138 1.67 8.59 -2.32
N VAL A 139 2.06 9.84 -2.55
CA VAL A 139 1.23 10.85 -3.23
C VAL A 139 1.71 10.99 -4.67
N LEU A 140 0.82 10.70 -5.61
CA LEU A 140 1.04 10.86 -7.04
C LEU A 140 0.44 12.18 -7.51
N VAL A 141 1.14 12.89 -8.41
CA VAL A 141 0.70 14.17 -8.96
C VAL A 141 0.55 14.07 -10.46
N PHE A 142 -0.67 14.29 -10.94
CA PHE A 142 -1.06 14.20 -12.34
C PHE A 142 -1.38 15.56 -12.94
N LYS A 143 -1.09 15.71 -14.23
CA LYS A 143 -1.54 16.83 -15.06
C LYS A 143 -2.00 16.30 -16.41
N ASP A 144 -3.20 16.71 -16.84
CA ASP A 144 -3.80 16.28 -18.12
C ASP A 144 -3.77 14.73 -18.28
N ASN A 145 -4.10 14.01 -17.19
CA ASN A 145 -4.03 12.55 -17.02
C ASN A 145 -2.64 11.89 -17.11
N ASN A 146 -1.55 12.65 -17.22
CA ASN A 146 -0.17 12.15 -17.18
C ASN A 146 0.42 12.30 -15.77
N LEU A 147 1.16 11.32 -15.27
CA LEU A 147 1.94 11.44 -14.03
C LEU A 147 3.09 12.42 -14.29
N VAL A 148 3.20 13.47 -13.46
CA VAL A 148 4.25 14.51 -13.59
C VAL A 148 5.20 14.57 -12.40
N ALA A 149 4.79 14.08 -11.24
CA ALA A 149 5.66 13.86 -10.08
C ALA A 149 5.05 12.86 -9.10
N GLU A 150 5.85 12.37 -8.16
CA GLU A 150 5.43 11.56 -7.01
C GLU A 150 6.21 12.01 -5.76
N SER A 151 5.67 11.73 -4.58
CA SER A 151 6.37 11.92 -3.31
C SER A 151 7.31 10.75 -3.00
N GLU A 152 8.12 10.89 -1.94
CA GLU A 152 8.68 9.71 -1.26
C GLU A 152 7.54 8.79 -0.74
N THR A 153 7.89 7.58 -0.31
CA THR A 153 6.92 6.61 0.24
C THR A 153 6.99 6.61 1.77
N PHE A 154 5.85 6.87 2.42
CA PHE A 154 5.73 7.08 3.86
C PHE A 154 5.03 5.90 4.54
N LYS A 155 5.65 5.33 5.58
CA LYS A 155 4.99 4.32 6.42
C LYS A 155 4.00 4.97 7.40
N VAL A 156 2.77 4.46 7.45
CA VAL A 156 1.72 4.89 8.38
C VAL A 156 1.88 4.18 9.73
N ASN A 157 2.68 4.76 10.63
CA ASN A 157 2.98 4.14 11.94
C ASN A 157 1.89 4.37 13.02
N SER A 158 0.92 5.25 12.75
CA SER A 158 -0.12 5.68 13.71
C SER A 158 -1.25 6.39 12.96
N ILE A 159 -2.24 6.91 13.69
CA ILE A 159 -3.31 7.76 13.14
C ILE A 159 -2.90 9.24 13.00
N ASP A 160 -1.61 9.57 13.19
CA ASP A 160 -1.10 10.94 13.09
C ASP A 160 -0.99 11.41 11.63
N ALA A 161 -1.08 12.72 11.42
CA ALA A 161 -1.09 13.30 10.07
C ALA A 161 0.27 13.15 9.35
N ILE A 162 0.23 12.65 8.12
CA ILE A 162 1.39 12.33 7.28
C ILE A 162 1.80 13.57 6.48
N ASN A 163 3.05 14.02 6.67
CA ASN A 163 3.65 15.07 5.86
C ASN A 163 4.46 14.45 4.71
N PHE A 164 4.05 14.67 3.45
CA PHE A 164 4.77 14.18 2.27
C PHE A 164 5.94 15.09 1.83
N SER A 165 6.24 16.15 2.60
CA SER A 165 7.27 17.14 2.30
C SER A 165 7.00 17.93 1.01
N GLU A 166 8.04 18.36 0.28
CA GLU A 166 7.89 19.16 -0.93
C GLU A 166 8.02 18.32 -2.21
N ILE A 167 7.07 18.49 -3.13
CA ILE A 167 7.14 17.98 -4.50
C ILE A 167 7.40 19.16 -5.44
N THR A 168 8.51 19.12 -6.18
CA THR A 168 8.81 20.09 -7.25
C THR A 168 8.49 19.48 -8.61
N ILE A 169 7.74 20.20 -9.43
CA ILE A 169 7.27 19.80 -10.75
C ILE A 169 7.86 20.75 -11.79
N ASN A 170 8.57 20.19 -12.78
CA ASN A 170 9.22 20.92 -13.88
C ASN A 170 8.32 21.03 -15.12
#